data_AF-A0A7I9VSK4-F1
#
_entry.id   AF-A0A7I9VSK4-F1
#
_cell.length_a   1.000
_cell.length_b   1.000
_cell.length_c   1.000
_cell.angle_alpha   90.00
_cell.angle_beta   90.00
_cell.angle_gamma   90.00
#
_symmetry.space_group_name_H-M   'P 1'
#
loop_
_entity.id
_entity.type
_entity.pdbx_description
1 polymer ?
#
loop_
_entity_poly.entity_id
_entity_poly.type
_entity_poly.pdbx_seq_one_letter_code
_entity_poly.pdbx_strand_id
1 'polypeptide(L)'
;MAELRNDRGALRCALTLAGRASPAGPPGGGAAEPALDLLATAAVEYHDARDGEWWPLVRLPPLRVAAAQVDELLAATAALLRGEGEGFAWRAGGEAPLAVQLGATPGGAVVEIGLDLSGFLAEAAGGGGPGGELALFRFRAAQADLVRFSGALAAELEAIRAS
;
A
#
# COMPACT_ATOMS: atom_id res chain seq x y z
N MET A 1 -0.75 -2.81 -11.43
CA MET A 1 -0.73 -3.20 -10.01
C MET A 1 0.71 -3.22 -9.52
N ALA A 2 0.98 -2.59 -8.38
CA ALA A 2 2.28 -2.64 -7.73
C ALA A 2 2.33 -3.79 -6.71
N GLU A 3 3.38 -4.61 -6.75
CA GLU A 3 3.52 -5.80 -5.90
C GLU A 3 4.85 -5.84 -5.15
N LEU A 4 4.81 -5.96 -3.83
CA LEU A 4 5.95 -6.31 -2.99
C LEU A 4 5.92 -7.80 -2.68
N ARG A 5 6.79 -8.58 -3.32
CA ARG A 5 6.88 -10.04 -3.12
C ARG A 5 7.96 -10.38 -2.09
N ASN A 6 7.74 -11.44 -1.34
CA ASN A 6 8.80 -12.00 -0.52
C ASN A 6 9.84 -12.75 -1.38
N ASP A 7 11.05 -12.90 -0.83
CA ASP A 7 12.18 -13.60 -1.45
C ASP A 7 11.89 -15.05 -1.84
N ARG A 8 10.95 -15.71 -1.14
CA ARG A 8 10.48 -17.07 -1.44
C ARG A 8 9.39 -17.14 -2.50
N GLY A 9 8.84 -16.00 -2.96
CA GLY A 9 7.73 -15.95 -3.91
C GLY A 9 6.41 -16.54 -3.39
N ALA A 10 6.27 -16.73 -2.07
CA ALA A 10 5.10 -17.35 -1.43
C ALA A 10 4.09 -16.33 -0.89
N LEU A 11 4.50 -15.08 -0.69
CA LEU A 11 3.68 -14.00 -0.13
C LEU A 11 3.90 -12.73 -0.95
N ARG A 12 2.84 -11.94 -1.15
CA ARG A 12 2.95 -10.59 -1.70
C ARG A 12 1.99 -9.62 -1.02
N CYS A 13 2.39 -8.36 -0.96
CA CYS A 13 1.49 -7.24 -0.73
C CYS A 13 1.22 -6.56 -2.08
N ALA A 14 -0.03 -6.53 -2.51
CA ALA A 14 -0.50 -5.86 -3.71
C ALA A 14 -1.12 -4.51 -3.34
N LEU A 15 -0.74 -3.45 -4.05
CA LEU A 15 -1.33 -2.11 -3.97
C LEU A 15 -1.70 -1.68 -5.38
N THR A 16 -2.94 -1.25 -5.58
CA THR A 16 -3.43 -0.74 -6.87
C THR A 16 -4.07 0.62 -6.67
N LEU A 17 -3.69 1.60 -7.47
CA LEU A 17 -4.36 2.90 -7.56
C LEU A 17 -5.47 2.77 -8.61
N ALA A 18 -6.72 2.77 -8.17
CA ALA A 18 -7.90 2.54 -9.01
C ALA A 18 -8.35 3.79 -9.79
N GLY A 19 -7.97 4.99 -9.34
CA GLY A 19 -8.30 6.25 -10.00
C GLY A 19 -8.42 7.42 -9.03
N ARG A 20 -8.97 8.54 -9.53
CA ARG A 20 -9.30 9.70 -8.68
C ARG A 20 -10.50 9.38 -7.80
N ALA A 21 -10.44 9.71 -6.52
CA ALA A 21 -11.61 9.63 -5.66
C ALA A 21 -12.53 10.82 -5.93
N SER A 22 -13.84 10.60 -5.98
CA SER A 22 -14.79 11.72 -6.02
C SER A 22 -14.66 12.57 -4.74
N PRO A 23 -14.75 13.91 -4.84
CA PRO A 23 -14.73 14.77 -3.66
C PRO A 23 -15.90 14.43 -2.76
N ALA A 24 -15.62 14.25 -1.47
CA ALA A 24 -16.65 14.03 -0.45
C ALA A 24 -17.19 15.40 0.01
N GLY A 25 -18.18 15.95 -0.68
CA GLY A 25 -18.94 17.11 -0.18
C GLY A 25 -19.27 18.18 -1.21
N PRO A 26 -20.25 19.06 -0.90
CA PRO A 26 -20.66 20.14 -1.79
C PRO A 26 -19.55 21.20 -1.95
N PRO A 27 -19.42 21.82 -3.13
CA PRO A 27 -18.40 22.84 -3.40
C PRO A 27 -18.74 24.12 -2.63
N GLY A 28 -18.21 24.26 -1.42
CA GLY A 28 -18.46 25.40 -0.54
C GLY A 28 -17.17 26.01 -0.01
N GLY A 29 -16.72 27.09 -0.65
CA GLY A 29 -15.79 28.06 -0.06
C GLY A 29 -14.32 27.89 -0.43
N GLY A 30 -13.86 28.69 -1.41
CA GLY A 30 -12.54 29.35 -1.51
C GLY A 30 -11.26 28.69 -0.98
N ALA A 31 -11.15 27.37 -0.97
CA ALA A 31 -9.99 26.65 -0.43
C ALA A 31 -8.95 26.37 -1.53
N ALA A 32 -7.68 26.30 -1.11
CA ALA A 32 -6.54 25.88 -1.91
C ALA A 32 -6.85 24.67 -2.82
N GLU A 33 -6.16 24.55 -3.96
CA GLU A 33 -6.37 23.43 -4.88
C GLU A 33 -6.44 22.11 -4.10
N PRO A 34 -7.56 21.36 -4.22
CA PRO A 34 -7.74 20.16 -3.43
C PRO A 34 -6.61 19.18 -3.78
N ALA A 35 -5.91 18.71 -2.75
CA ALA A 35 -4.92 17.65 -2.91
C ALA A 35 -5.54 16.49 -3.70
N LEU A 36 -4.81 15.94 -4.67
CA LEU A 36 -5.30 14.85 -5.50
C LEU A 36 -5.55 13.61 -4.63
N ASP A 37 -6.81 13.36 -4.32
CA ASP A 37 -7.26 12.17 -3.62
C ASP A 37 -7.42 10.99 -4.59
N LEU A 38 -6.86 9.85 -4.22
CA LEU A 38 -6.86 8.62 -4.99
C LEU A 38 -7.71 7.57 -4.30
N LEU A 39 -8.42 6.77 -5.10
CA LEU A 39 -9.00 5.51 -4.66
C LEU A 39 -7.97 4.40 -4.87
N ALA A 40 -7.72 3.57 -3.86
CA ALA A 40 -6.79 2.47 -3.94
C ALA A 40 -7.37 1.19 -3.33
N THR A 41 -6.82 0.05 -3.72
CA THR A 41 -7.07 -1.25 -3.09
C THR A 41 -5.76 -1.88 -2.67
N ALA A 42 -5.79 -2.60 -1.56
CA ALA A 42 -4.62 -3.29 -1.05
C ALA A 42 -4.99 -4.67 -0.52
N ALA A 43 -4.09 -5.62 -0.72
CA ALA A 43 -4.25 -6.98 -0.25
C ALA A 43 -2.90 -7.61 0.10
N VAL A 44 -2.92 -8.52 1.07
CA VAL A 44 -1.84 -9.48 1.28
C VAL A 44 -2.33 -10.83 0.78
N GLU A 45 -1.54 -11.45 -0.09
CA GLU A 45 -1.90 -12.64 -0.83
C GLU A 45 -0.82 -13.70 -0.69
N TYR A 46 -1.22 -14.97 -0.65
CA TYR A 46 -0.30 -16.10 -0.69
C TYR A 46 -0.34 -16.78 -2.07
N HIS A 47 0.79 -17.34 -2.49
CA HIS A 47 0.86 -18.10 -3.73
C HIS A 47 0.55 -19.56 -3.45
N ASP A 48 -0.48 -20.11 -4.09
CA ASP A 48 -0.78 -21.54 -4.06
C ASP A 48 0.02 -22.24 -5.16
N ALA A 49 0.99 -23.06 -4.74
CA ALA A 49 1.85 -23.77 -5.69
C ALA A 49 1.13 -24.89 -6.47
N ARG A 50 -0.09 -25.27 -6.07
CA ARG A 50 -0.85 -26.35 -6.72
C ARG A 50 -1.48 -25.92 -8.04
N ASP A 51 -2.02 -24.71 -8.08
CA ASP A 51 -2.69 -24.12 -9.23
C ASP A 51 -1.90 -22.93 -9.84
N GLY A 52 -0.88 -22.42 -9.13
CA GLY A 52 -0.08 -21.28 -9.56
C GLY A 52 -0.80 -19.94 -9.38
N GLU A 53 -1.86 -19.91 -8.57
CA GLU A 53 -2.69 -18.74 -8.34
C GLU A 53 -2.31 -17.99 -7.05
N TRP A 54 -2.65 -16.70 -7.03
CA TRP A 54 -2.52 -15.86 -5.84
C TRP A 54 -3.86 -15.73 -5.15
N TRP A 55 -3.93 -16.17 -3.91
CA TRP A 55 -5.15 -16.17 -3.11
C TRP A 55 -5.06 -15.11 -2.00
N PRO A 56 -6.13 -14.32 -1.76
CA PRO A 56 -6.11 -13.29 -0.74
C PRO A 56 -6.10 -13.91 0.66
N LEU A 57 -5.11 -13.55 1.48
CA LEU A 57 -5.15 -13.76 2.93
C LEU A 57 -6.00 -12.67 3.58
N VAL A 58 -5.72 -11.42 3.23
CA VAL A 58 -6.48 -10.24 3.69
C VAL A 58 -6.64 -9.30 2.51
N ARG A 59 -7.86 -8.83 2.29
CA ARG A 59 -8.18 -7.77 1.33
C ARG A 59 -8.84 -6.63 2.09
N LEU A 60 -8.24 -5.45 2.00
CA LEU A 60 -8.82 -4.26 2.60
C LEU A 60 -10.01 -3.77 1.76
N PRO A 61 -11.03 -3.16 2.39
CA PRO A 61 -11.97 -2.30 1.69
C PRO A 61 -11.24 -1.20 0.90
N PRO A 62 -11.87 -0.60 -0.13
CA PRO A 62 -11.26 0.50 -0.87
C PRO A 62 -10.80 1.63 0.06
N LEU A 63 -9.55 2.05 -0.10
CA LEU A 63 -8.92 3.07 0.71
C LEU A 63 -8.76 4.38 -0.07
N ARG A 64 -8.80 5.51 0.63
CA ARG A 64 -8.45 6.82 0.09
C ARG A 64 -7.01 7.14 0.45
N VAL A 65 -6.21 7.51 -0.55
CA VAL A 65 -4.80 7.87 -0.37
C VAL A 65 -4.55 9.21 -1.06
N ALA A 66 -3.87 10.13 -0.40
CA ALA A 66 -3.45 11.36 -1.07
C ALA A 66 -2.29 11.06 -2.02
N ALA A 67 -2.28 11.63 -3.22
CA ALA A 67 -1.19 11.44 -4.18
C ALA A 67 0.19 11.78 -3.58
N ALA A 68 0.25 12.82 -2.74
CA ALA A 68 1.48 13.19 -2.02
C ALA A 68 2.00 12.09 -1.09
N GLN A 69 1.12 11.28 -0.48
CA GLN A 69 1.54 10.12 0.32
C GLN A 69 2.11 9.02 -0.59
N VAL A 70 1.57 8.83 -1.79
CA VAL A 70 2.15 7.89 -2.76
C VAL A 70 3.53 8.38 -3.21
N ASP A 71 3.69 9.68 -3.50
CA ASP A 71 4.99 10.27 -3.82
C ASP A 71 6.00 10.07 -2.66
N GLU A 72 5.56 10.24 -1.41
CA GLU A 72 6.40 10.00 -0.23
C GLU A 72 6.88 8.54 -0.16
N LEU A 73 5.98 7.56 -0.37
CA LEU A 73 6.34 6.15 -0.44
C LEU A 73 7.35 5.86 -1.56
N LEU A 74 7.14 6.45 -2.74
CA LEU A 74 8.05 6.32 -3.89
C LEU A 74 9.42 6.92 -3.60
N ALA A 75 9.46 8.15 -3.05
CA ALA A 75 10.68 8.84 -2.70
C ALA A 75 11.48 8.09 -1.63
N ALA A 76 10.81 7.60 -0.59
CA ALA A 76 11.43 6.83 0.48
C ALA A 76 11.96 5.47 -0.01
N THR A 77 11.21 4.79 -0.88
CA THR A 77 11.68 3.55 -1.53
C THR A 77 12.90 3.82 -2.41
N ALA A 78 12.91 4.91 -3.17
CA ALA A 78 14.04 5.30 -4.00
C ALA A 78 15.28 5.66 -3.17
N ALA A 79 15.11 6.37 -2.05
CA ALA A 79 16.21 6.68 -1.13
C ALA A 79 16.82 5.40 -0.53
N LEU A 80 15.98 4.46 -0.10
CA LEU A 80 16.42 3.16 0.40
C LEU A 80 17.19 2.36 -0.67
N LEU A 81 16.70 2.37 -1.92
CA LEU A 81 17.36 1.71 -3.05
C LEU A 81 18.72 2.34 -3.42
N ARG A 82 18.91 3.64 -3.17
CA ARG A 82 20.19 4.34 -3.34
C ARG A 82 21.14 4.18 -2.15
N GLY A 83 20.68 3.53 -1.07
CA GLY A 83 21.46 3.39 0.17
C GLY A 83 21.56 4.69 0.98
N GLU A 84 20.65 5.65 0.75
CA GLU A 84 20.61 6.95 1.42
C GLU A 84 19.86 6.89 2.77
N GLY A 85 19.29 5.75 3.13
CA GLY A 85 18.57 5.56 4.39
C GLY A 85 18.54 4.10 4.84
N GLU A 86 18.45 3.90 6.16
CA GLU A 86 18.36 2.57 6.78
C GLU A 86 16.93 1.99 6.77
N GLY A 87 15.93 2.84 6.52
CA GLY A 87 14.54 2.45 6.52
C GLY A 87 13.58 3.64 6.50
N PHE A 88 12.29 3.35 6.39
CA PHE A 88 11.22 4.32 6.55
C PHE A 88 9.92 3.63 6.96
N ALA A 89 8.98 4.41 7.50
CA ALA A 89 7.62 3.98 7.75
C ALA A 89 6.66 4.91 7.00
N TRP A 90 5.62 4.32 6.43
CA TRP A 90 4.63 4.97 5.59
C TRP A 90 3.23 4.51 5.99
N ARG A 91 2.24 5.41 5.86
CA ARG A 91 0.84 5.15 6.22
C ARG A 91 -0.10 5.75 5.17
N ALA A 92 -1.12 4.99 4.80
CA ALA A 92 -2.13 5.40 3.82
C ALA A 92 -3.27 6.20 4.47
N GLY A 93 -3.25 7.53 4.40
CA GLY A 93 -4.31 8.39 4.94
C GLY A 93 -4.29 8.60 6.48
N GLY A 94 -5.32 9.27 7.00
CA GLY A 94 -5.40 9.73 8.41
C GLY A 94 -5.76 8.64 9.43
N GLU A 95 -6.63 7.69 9.07
CA GLU A 95 -6.94 6.50 9.88
C GLU A 95 -6.09 5.27 9.49
N ALA A 96 -5.26 5.38 8.44
CA ALA A 96 -4.20 4.44 8.06
C ALA A 96 -4.55 2.94 8.06
N PRO A 97 -5.53 2.48 7.25
CA PRO A 97 -5.87 1.05 7.17
C PRO A 97 -4.72 0.18 6.61
N LEU A 98 -3.73 0.83 5.98
CA LEU A 98 -2.50 0.23 5.50
C LEU A 98 -1.30 1.03 6.01
N ALA A 99 -0.33 0.33 6.59
CA ALA A 99 0.99 0.84 6.92
C ALA A 99 2.07 -0.05 6.29
N VAL A 100 3.14 0.58 5.80
CA VAL A 100 4.30 -0.11 5.23
C VAL A 100 5.55 0.42 5.92
N GLN A 101 6.38 -0.48 6.43
CA GLN A 101 7.70 -0.14 6.92
C GLN A 101 8.76 -0.95 6.17
N LEU A 102 9.76 -0.27 5.64
CA LEU A 102 10.90 -0.89 4.97
C LEU A 102 12.16 -0.65 5.79
N GLY A 103 12.97 -1.69 5.97
CA GLY A 103 14.31 -1.61 6.56
C GLY A 103 15.35 -2.21 5.64
N ALA A 104 16.43 -1.49 5.36
CA ALA A 104 17.49 -1.93 4.45
C ALA A 104 18.19 -3.19 4.99
N THR A 105 18.53 -4.12 4.10
CA THR A 105 19.35 -5.29 4.42
C THR A 105 20.30 -5.59 3.26
N PRO A 106 21.39 -6.36 3.47
CA PRO A 106 22.20 -6.84 2.37
C PRO A 106 21.32 -7.58 1.33
N GLY A 107 21.30 -7.07 0.09
CA GLY A 107 20.56 -7.63 -1.04
C GLY A 107 19.07 -7.26 -1.16
N GLY A 108 18.53 -6.41 -0.27
CA GLY A 108 17.12 -6.02 -0.34
C GLY A 108 16.61 -5.31 0.92
N ALA A 109 15.39 -5.60 1.34
CA ALA A 109 14.79 -5.02 2.55
C ALA A 109 14.02 -6.05 3.38
N VAL A 110 13.90 -5.79 4.68
CA VAL A 110 12.78 -6.29 5.48
C VAL A 110 11.59 -5.40 5.21
N VAL A 111 10.46 -6.01 4.88
CA VAL A 111 9.17 -5.37 4.66
C VAL A 111 8.25 -5.76 5.81
N GLU A 112 7.60 -4.77 6.40
CA GLU A 112 6.54 -4.94 7.38
C GLU A 112 5.27 -4.26 6.85
N ILE A 113 4.19 -5.03 6.74
CA ILE A 113 2.88 -4.56 6.29
C ILE A 113 1.92 -4.67 7.46
N GLY A 114 1.47 -3.52 7.96
CA GLY A 114 0.42 -3.42 8.95
C GLY A 114 -0.92 -3.19 8.26
N LEU A 115 -1.93 -3.98 8.60
CA LEU A 115 -3.30 -3.83 8.14
C LEU A 115 -4.22 -3.63 9.34
N ASP A 116 -5.06 -2.59 9.26
CA ASP A 116 -6.19 -2.46 10.16
C ASP A 116 -7.34 -3.35 9.67
N LEU A 117 -7.70 -4.34 10.47
CA LEU A 117 -8.77 -5.27 10.15
C LEU A 117 -10.14 -4.78 10.61
N SER A 118 -10.22 -3.67 11.36
CA SER A 118 -11.48 -3.17 11.93
C SER A 118 -12.55 -3.01 10.85
N GLY A 119 -12.19 -2.45 9.68
CA GLY A 119 -13.11 -2.30 8.55
C GLY A 119 -13.52 -3.63 7.91
N PHE A 120 -12.57 -4.56 7.75
CA PHE A 120 -12.83 -5.91 7.22
C PHE A 120 -13.74 -6.72 8.15
N LEU A 121 -13.51 -6.63 9.47
CA LEU A 121 -14.27 -7.35 10.49
C LEU A 121 -15.62 -6.72 10.75
N ALA A 122 -15.76 -5.40 10.66
CA ALA A 122 -17.06 -4.73 10.79
C ALA A 122 -18.06 -5.22 9.74
N GLU A 123 -17.62 -5.47 8.50
CA GLU A 123 -18.46 -6.03 7.43
C GLU A 123 -18.89 -7.48 7.73
N ALA A 124 -18.02 -8.29 8.34
CA ALA A 124 -18.29 -9.70 8.64
C ALA A 124 -19.06 -9.94 9.95
N ALA A 125 -18.83 -9.08 10.96
CA ALA A 125 -19.33 -9.26 12.33
C ALA A 125 -20.60 -8.45 12.64
N GLY A 126 -21.06 -7.59 11.72
CA GLY A 126 -22.24 -6.74 11.93
C GLY A 126 -22.01 -5.58 12.90
N GLY A 127 -20.75 -5.27 13.21
CA GLY A 127 -20.33 -4.17 14.09
C GLY A 127 -18.90 -4.36 14.61
N GLY A 128 -18.15 -3.26 14.75
CA GLY A 128 -16.79 -3.22 15.28
C GLY A 128 -16.35 -1.78 15.57
N GLY A 129 -15.46 -1.60 16.55
CA GLY A 129 -14.83 -0.31 16.87
C GLY A 129 -13.41 -0.24 16.30
N PRO A 130 -12.90 0.94 15.91
CA PRO A 130 -11.59 1.08 15.27
C PRO A 130 -10.43 0.69 16.19
N GLY A 131 -9.39 0.09 15.62
CA GLY A 131 -8.05 -0.07 16.21
C GLY A 131 -7.84 -1.27 17.15
N GLY A 132 -8.83 -2.18 17.25
CA GLY A 132 -8.73 -3.38 18.09
C GLY A 132 -8.04 -4.56 17.42
N GLU A 133 -8.16 -4.69 16.09
CA GLU A 133 -7.67 -5.84 15.34
C GLU A 133 -6.65 -5.44 14.26
N LEU A 134 -5.39 -5.80 14.48
CA LEU A 134 -4.28 -5.54 13.56
C LEU A 134 -3.71 -6.85 13.03
N ALA A 135 -3.42 -6.89 11.73
CA ALA A 135 -2.56 -7.91 11.16
C ALA A 135 -1.20 -7.32 10.78
N LEU A 136 -0.12 -7.99 11.16
CA LEU A 136 1.24 -7.63 10.80
C LEU A 136 1.88 -8.75 9.98
N PHE A 137 2.31 -8.44 8.77
CA PHE A 137 3.06 -9.35 7.90
C PHE A 137 4.48 -8.85 7.77
N ARG A 138 5.45 -9.69 8.13
CA ARG A 138 6.88 -9.39 8.01
C ARG A 138 7.56 -10.38 7.08
N PHE A 139 8.26 -9.88 6.07
CA PHE A 139 8.99 -10.72 5.12
C PHE A 139 10.21 -9.99 4.55
N ARG A 140 11.11 -10.72 3.89
CA ARG A 140 12.22 -10.12 3.14
C ARG A 140 11.80 -9.94 1.69
N ALA A 141 12.12 -8.79 1.10
CA ALA A 141 11.97 -8.54 -0.33
C ALA A 141 13.34 -8.31 -0.97
N ALA A 142 13.56 -8.88 -2.15
CA ALA A 142 14.78 -8.63 -2.89
C ALA A 142 14.78 -7.19 -3.46
N GLN A 143 15.97 -6.63 -3.70
CA GLN A 143 16.10 -5.30 -4.29
C GLN A 143 15.36 -5.18 -5.63
N ALA A 144 15.36 -6.24 -6.45
CA ALA A 144 14.63 -6.26 -7.72
C ALA A 144 13.11 -6.16 -7.55
N ASP A 145 12.54 -6.72 -6.47
CA ASP A 145 11.11 -6.60 -6.17
C ASP A 145 10.75 -5.19 -5.73
N LEU A 146 11.60 -4.53 -4.94
CA LEU A 146 11.42 -3.13 -4.55
C LEU A 146 11.41 -2.21 -5.78
N VAL A 147 12.34 -2.41 -6.73
CA VAL A 147 12.40 -1.64 -7.98
C VAL A 147 11.14 -1.85 -8.82
N ARG A 148 10.69 -3.10 -8.98
CA ARG A 148 9.46 -3.42 -9.73
C ARG A 148 8.24 -2.79 -9.07
N PHE A 149 8.14 -2.90 -7.75
CA PHE A 149 7.07 -2.28 -6.98
C PHE A 149 7.00 -0.78 -7.19
N SER A 150 8.11 -0.06 -6.95
CA SER A 150 8.15 1.40 -7.10
C SER A 150 7.88 1.83 -8.54
N GLY A 151 8.38 1.10 -9.53
CA GLY A 151 8.16 1.40 -10.94
C GLY A 151 6.70 1.24 -11.35
N ALA A 152 6.05 0.15 -10.94
CA ALA A 152 4.64 -0.08 -11.21
C ALA A 152 3.74 0.96 -10.53
N LEU A 153 4.02 1.30 -9.26
CA LEU A 153 3.25 2.28 -8.51
C LEU A 153 3.40 3.70 -9.10
N ALA A 154 4.61 4.08 -9.50
CA ALA A 154 4.85 5.35 -10.19
C ALA A 154 4.10 5.44 -11.52
N ALA A 155 4.12 4.36 -12.32
CA ALA A 155 3.41 4.32 -13.60
C ALA A 155 1.88 4.46 -13.43
N GLU A 156 1.30 3.84 -12.40
CA GLU A 156 -0.11 4.01 -12.07
C GLU A 156 -0.45 5.45 -11.67
N LEU A 157 0.38 6.05 -10.80
CA LEU A 157 0.18 7.41 -10.35
C LEU A 157 0.21 8.41 -11.52
N GLU A 158 1.19 8.27 -12.41
CA GLU A 158 1.32 9.11 -13.60
C GLU A 158 0.14 8.94 -14.57
N ALA A 159 -0.36 7.72 -14.74
CA ALA A 159 -1.54 7.48 -15.58
C ALA A 159 -2.78 8.23 -15.05
N ILE A 160 -2.98 8.28 -13.73
CA ILE A 160 -4.11 8.98 -13.08
C ILE A 160 -3.92 10.51 -13.11
N ARG A 161 -2.67 10.99 -13.07
CA ARG A 161 -2.36 12.41 -13.25
C ARG A 161 -2.67 12.88 -14.67
N ALA A 162 -2.43 12.05 -15.67
CA ALA A 162 -2.65 12.37 -17.08
C ALA A 162 -4.11 12.26 -17.55
N SER A 163 -4.97 11.52 -16.82
CA SER A 163 -6.42 11.38 -17.09
C SER A 163 -7.23 12.60 -16.63
#